data_AF-A0A5D0PZN3-F1
#
_entry.id   AF-A0A5D0PZN3-F1
#
_cell.length_a   1.000
_cell.length_b   1.000
_cell.length_c   1.000
_cell.angle_alpha   90.00
_cell.angle_beta   90.00
_cell.angle_gamma   90.00
#
_symmetry.space_group_name_H-M   'P 1'
#
loop_
_entity.id
_entity.type
_entity.pdbx_description
1 polymer ?
#
loop_
_entity_poly.entity_id
_entity_poly.type
_entity_poly.pdbx_seq_one_letter_code
_entity_poly.pdbx_strand_id
1 'polypeptide(L)'
;MTPAPGPHQPDVPPGPGPRPSTGPPSPDGPAGPSAESAVEAEIGRVKEPARLLRVSTMARSLLDEARGMTLDEHARDQLQHIHARVVEEIGDSVAPELREELERLLPSASSGTLTQSEIRIAQSQLVGWLEGVFQGIRVGLTLQQSRPDLPGARPPTGGPGSGPYL
;
A
#
# COMPACT_ATOMS: atom_id res chain seq x y z
N MET A 1 61.12 11.36 64.31
CA MET A 1 59.80 11.89 64.71
C MET A 1 59.28 12.72 63.57
N THR A 2 58.30 12.21 62.84
CA THR A 2 57.61 12.88 61.72
C THR A 2 56.12 12.51 61.85
N PRO A 3 55.19 13.48 61.84
CA PRO A 3 53.78 13.23 62.16
C PRO A 3 53.00 12.59 60.99
N ALA A 4 51.92 11.91 61.37
CA ALA A 4 51.00 11.14 60.52
C ALA A 4 50.18 11.98 59.52
N PRO A 5 49.74 11.38 58.39
CA PRO A 5 48.88 12.04 57.41
C PRO A 5 47.40 12.05 57.86
N GLY A 6 46.73 13.19 57.65
CA GLY A 6 45.29 13.38 57.88
C GLY A 6 44.39 12.68 56.84
N PRO A 7 43.08 12.54 57.12
CA PRO A 7 42.19 11.70 56.33
C PRO A 7 41.87 12.29 54.95
N HIS A 8 41.85 11.41 53.95
CA HIS A 8 41.43 11.66 52.57
C HIS A 8 39.94 12.04 52.52
N GLN A 9 39.60 13.19 51.93
CA GLN A 9 38.21 13.49 51.57
C GLN A 9 37.82 12.67 50.32
N PRO A 10 36.62 12.07 50.28
CA PRO A 10 36.14 11.40 49.08
C PRO A 10 35.67 12.41 48.03
N ASP A 11 36.12 12.19 46.79
CA ASP A 11 35.71 12.89 45.58
C ASP A 11 34.21 12.62 45.29
N VAL A 12 33.40 13.67 45.24
CA VAL A 12 31.97 13.58 44.91
C VAL A 12 31.80 13.78 43.40
N PRO A 13 31.22 12.82 42.66
CA PRO A 13 31.05 12.98 41.22
C PRO A 13 30.00 14.05 40.90
N PRO A 14 30.15 14.78 39.77
CA PRO A 14 29.18 15.80 39.37
C PRO A 14 27.83 15.17 39.00
N GLY A 15 26.75 15.78 39.50
CA GLY A 15 25.37 15.33 39.26
C GLY A 15 24.93 15.43 37.78
N PRO A 16 23.88 14.69 37.39
CA PRO A 16 23.43 14.65 36.01
C PRO A 16 22.79 15.99 35.60
N GLY A 17 23.16 16.49 34.42
CA GLY A 17 22.60 17.70 33.81
C GLY A 17 21.10 17.62 33.53
N PRO A 18 20.47 18.74 33.17
CA PRO A 18 19.01 18.85 33.05
C PRO A 18 18.49 17.93 31.94
N ARG A 19 17.46 17.15 32.27
CA ARG A 19 16.73 16.29 31.32
C ARG A 19 15.89 17.18 30.39
N PRO A 20 15.80 16.89 29.08
CA PRO A 20 14.87 17.59 28.22
C PRO A 20 13.44 17.26 28.67
N SER A 21 12.67 18.29 29.02
CA SER A 21 11.24 18.17 29.28
C SER A 21 10.53 17.85 27.96
N THR A 22 10.09 16.61 27.79
CA THR A 22 9.14 16.24 26.74
C THR A 22 7.80 16.87 27.09
N GLY A 23 7.50 18.03 26.48
CA GLY A 23 6.16 18.61 26.52
C GLY A 23 5.15 17.71 25.80
N PRO A 24 3.84 17.90 26.04
CA PRO A 24 2.79 17.19 25.31
C PRO A 24 2.93 17.45 23.80
N PRO A 25 2.62 16.47 22.93
CA PRO A 25 2.72 16.67 21.49
C PRO A 25 1.80 17.82 21.06
N SER A 26 2.40 18.85 20.45
CA SER A 26 1.66 19.85 19.69
C SER A 26 0.90 19.15 18.55
N PRO A 27 -0.37 19.50 18.27
CA PRO A 27 -1.18 18.81 17.26
C PRO A 27 -0.82 19.15 15.81
N ASP A 28 0.19 20.01 15.57
CA ASP A 28 0.62 20.45 14.24
C ASP A 28 1.89 19.72 13.75
N GLY A 29 1.87 18.39 13.81
CA GLY A 29 2.68 17.59 12.89
C GLY A 29 1.93 17.46 11.55
N PRO A 30 2.60 17.34 10.39
CA PRO A 30 1.88 17.10 9.13
C PRO A 30 1.02 15.86 9.34
N ALA A 31 -0.30 16.04 9.31
CA ALA A 31 -1.23 14.93 9.37
C ALA A 31 -0.85 13.98 8.24
N GLY A 32 -0.32 12.80 8.60
CA GLY A 32 -0.17 11.71 7.63
C GLY A 32 -1.52 11.49 6.95
N PRO A 33 -1.54 10.97 5.71
CA PRO A 33 -2.78 10.81 4.96
C PRO A 33 -3.84 10.16 5.85
N SER A 34 -4.97 10.86 6.07
CA SER A 34 -6.12 10.28 6.79
C SER A 34 -6.44 8.96 6.11
N ALA A 35 -6.86 7.95 6.87
CA ALA A 35 -7.23 6.66 6.28
C ALA A 35 -8.31 6.79 5.17
N GLU A 36 -9.07 7.89 5.13
CA GLU A 36 -9.92 8.26 3.98
C GLU A 36 -9.13 8.54 2.70
N SER A 37 -8.14 9.42 2.78
CA SER A 37 -7.28 9.74 1.63
C SER A 37 -6.49 8.53 1.13
N ALA A 38 -6.14 7.59 2.02
CA ALA A 38 -5.49 6.34 1.62
C ALA A 38 -6.42 5.39 0.85
N VAL A 39 -7.70 5.29 1.26
CA VAL A 39 -8.69 4.46 0.55
C VAL A 39 -9.07 5.10 -0.79
N GLU A 40 -9.26 6.41 -0.82
CA GLU A 40 -9.59 7.14 -2.05
C GLU A 40 -8.43 7.07 -3.05
N ALA A 41 -7.19 7.15 -2.56
CA ALA A 41 -6.00 6.89 -3.36
C ALA A 41 -5.99 5.46 -3.92
N GLU A 42 -6.34 4.44 -3.12
CA GLU A 42 -6.35 3.03 -3.56
C GLU A 42 -7.42 2.76 -4.64
N ILE A 43 -8.61 3.35 -4.51
CA ILE A 43 -9.67 3.26 -5.53
C ILE A 43 -9.25 4.02 -6.80
N GLY A 44 -8.59 5.17 -6.64
CA GLY A 44 -8.10 6.02 -7.73
C GLY A 44 -6.99 5.40 -8.58
N ARG A 45 -6.40 4.28 -8.17
CA ARG A 45 -5.32 3.60 -8.92
C ARG A 45 -5.83 2.90 -10.17
N VAL A 46 -7.14 2.70 -10.34
CA VAL A 46 -7.74 2.03 -11.50
C VAL A 46 -8.65 2.97 -12.27
N LYS A 47 -8.34 3.20 -13.55
CA LYS A 47 -9.10 4.07 -14.45
C LYS A 47 -10.30 3.35 -15.07
N GLU A 48 -10.10 2.09 -15.48
CA GLU A 48 -11.12 1.30 -16.18
C GLU A 48 -11.36 -0.08 -15.52
N PRO A 49 -12.07 -0.15 -14.37
CA PRO A 49 -12.23 -1.39 -13.61
C PRO A 49 -12.88 -2.53 -14.42
N ALA A 50 -13.88 -2.20 -15.24
CA ALA A 50 -14.58 -3.18 -16.07
C ALA A 50 -13.69 -3.78 -17.16
N ARG A 51 -12.78 -2.98 -17.76
CA ARG A 51 -11.80 -3.51 -18.74
C ARG A 51 -10.83 -4.44 -18.03
N LEU A 52 -10.30 -4.01 -16.90
CA LEU A 52 -9.33 -4.74 -16.10
C LEU A 52 -9.87 -6.13 -15.69
N LEU A 53 -11.14 -6.21 -15.27
CA LEU A 53 -11.83 -7.48 -14.97
C LEU A 53 -12.00 -8.38 -16.20
N ARG A 54 -12.31 -7.81 -17.36
CA ARG A 54 -12.42 -8.57 -18.62
C ARG A 54 -11.08 -9.19 -19.00
N VAL A 55 -10.02 -8.39 -18.93
CA VAL A 55 -8.66 -8.81 -19.26
C VAL A 55 -8.13 -9.84 -18.26
N SER A 56 -8.41 -9.68 -16.96
CA SER A 56 -8.01 -10.66 -15.94
C SER A 56 -8.67 -12.02 -16.16
N THR A 57 -9.96 -12.03 -16.48
CA THR A 57 -10.69 -13.27 -16.81
C THR A 57 -10.11 -13.95 -18.04
N MET A 58 -9.82 -13.18 -19.10
CA MET A 58 -9.18 -13.70 -20.31
C MET A 58 -7.80 -14.30 -20.03
N ALA A 59 -6.95 -13.58 -19.28
CA ALA A 59 -5.61 -14.06 -18.92
C ALA A 59 -5.68 -15.36 -18.09
N ARG A 60 -6.66 -15.47 -17.18
CA ARG A 60 -6.89 -16.69 -16.41
C ARG A 60 -7.30 -17.87 -17.28
N SER A 61 -8.25 -17.67 -18.20
CA SER A 61 -8.68 -18.72 -19.13
C SER A 61 -7.52 -19.22 -20.00
N LEU A 62 -6.68 -18.31 -20.52
CA LEU A 62 -5.50 -18.70 -21.30
C LEU A 62 -4.48 -19.49 -20.46
N LEU A 63 -4.31 -19.13 -19.19
CA LEU A 63 -3.44 -19.86 -18.26
C LEU A 63 -3.95 -21.27 -18.01
N ASP A 64 -5.25 -21.41 -17.80
CA ASP A 64 -5.88 -22.70 -17.54
C ASP A 64 -5.79 -23.61 -18.79
N GLU A 65 -5.97 -23.06 -19.99
CA GLU A 65 -5.74 -23.80 -21.25
C GLU A 65 -4.27 -24.19 -21.44
N ALA A 66 -3.35 -23.27 -21.17
CA ALA A 66 -1.92 -23.54 -21.25
C ALA A 66 -1.49 -24.64 -20.26
N ARG A 67 -2.24 -24.86 -19.17
CA ARG A 67 -2.05 -25.96 -18.20
C ARG A 67 -2.69 -27.28 -18.65
N GLY A 68 -3.84 -27.22 -19.33
CA GLY A 68 -4.65 -28.38 -19.72
C GLY A 68 -4.13 -29.18 -20.91
N MET A 69 -3.32 -28.58 -21.79
CA MET A 69 -2.80 -29.24 -22.98
C MET A 69 -1.32 -28.94 -23.25
N THR A 70 -0.67 -29.73 -24.11
CA THR A 70 0.67 -29.44 -24.63
C THR A 70 0.57 -28.44 -25.78
N LEU A 71 1.39 -27.40 -25.77
CA LEU A 71 1.41 -26.35 -26.79
C LEU A 71 2.52 -26.58 -27.80
N ASP A 72 2.20 -26.45 -29.09
CA ASP A 72 3.22 -26.40 -30.13
C ASP A 72 3.94 -25.03 -30.16
N GLU A 73 4.97 -24.91 -30.99
CA GLU A 73 5.76 -23.68 -31.11
C GLU A 73 4.89 -22.48 -31.53
N HIS A 74 3.99 -22.67 -32.49
CA HIS A 74 3.13 -21.59 -32.99
C HIS A 74 2.15 -21.09 -31.94
N ALA A 75 1.51 -22.00 -31.18
CA ALA A 75 0.64 -21.62 -30.08
C ALA A 75 1.40 -20.90 -28.96
N ARG A 76 2.65 -21.30 -28.69
CA ARG A 76 3.51 -20.61 -27.72
C ARG A 76 3.87 -19.20 -28.15
N ASP A 77 4.26 -19.01 -29.40
CA ASP A 77 4.53 -17.68 -29.97
C ASP A 77 3.29 -16.78 -29.93
N GLN A 78 2.13 -17.32 -30.32
CA GLN A 78 0.87 -16.58 -30.25
C GLN A 78 0.51 -16.16 -28.82
N LEU A 79 0.70 -17.05 -27.83
CA LEU A 79 0.44 -16.73 -26.42
C LEU A 79 1.41 -15.70 -25.87
N GLN A 80 2.67 -15.71 -26.29
CA GLN A 80 3.66 -14.70 -25.95
C GLN A 80 3.24 -13.32 -26.48
N HIS A 81 2.80 -13.24 -27.74
CA HIS A 81 2.27 -12.01 -28.33
C HIS A 81 1.01 -11.51 -27.61
N ILE A 82 0.08 -12.41 -27.29
CA ILE A 82 -1.13 -12.06 -26.52
C ILE A 82 -0.75 -11.53 -25.14
N HIS A 83 0.19 -12.18 -24.45
CA HIS A 83 0.66 -11.76 -23.13
C HIS A 83 1.22 -10.33 -23.17
N ALA A 84 2.11 -10.03 -24.13
CA ALA A 84 2.67 -8.69 -24.28
C ALA A 84 1.58 -7.63 -24.51
N ARG A 85 0.63 -7.89 -25.41
CA ARG A 85 -0.49 -6.98 -25.68
C ARG A 85 -1.37 -6.77 -24.44
N VAL A 86 -1.61 -7.83 -23.68
CA VAL A 86 -2.41 -7.77 -22.45
C VAL A 86 -1.75 -6.88 -21.39
N VAL A 87 -0.43 -6.98 -21.23
CA VAL A 87 0.33 -6.13 -20.29
C VAL A 87 0.17 -4.65 -20.65
N GLU A 88 0.30 -4.30 -21.94
CA GLU A 88 0.08 -2.92 -22.41
C GLU A 88 -1.35 -2.42 -22.15
N GLU A 89 -2.37 -3.23 -22.49
CA GLU A 89 -3.78 -2.88 -22.26
C GLU A 89 -4.11 -2.69 -20.77
N ILE A 90 -3.50 -3.49 -19.89
CA ILE A 90 -3.64 -3.31 -18.44
C ILE A 90 -2.98 -2.00 -18.02
N GLY A 91 -1.78 -1.70 -18.51
CA GLY A 91 -1.08 -0.44 -18.26
C GLY A 91 -1.93 0.78 -18.62
N ASP A 92 -2.69 0.72 -19.71
CA ASP A 92 -3.61 1.79 -20.15
C ASP A 92 -4.82 1.96 -19.20
N SER A 93 -5.19 0.88 -18.52
CA SER A 93 -6.35 0.81 -17.62
C SER A 93 -6.07 1.28 -16.20
N VAL A 94 -4.80 1.52 -15.85
CA VAL A 94 -4.36 1.83 -14.48
C VAL A 94 -3.71 3.22 -14.36
N ALA A 95 -3.60 3.70 -13.14
CA ALA A 95 -2.85 4.89 -12.79
C ALA A 95 -1.34 4.71 -13.05
N PRO A 96 -0.58 5.81 -13.27
CA PRO A 96 0.84 5.74 -13.59
C PRO A 96 1.65 4.90 -12.60
N GLU A 97 1.34 4.99 -11.31
CA GLU A 97 2.04 4.26 -10.24
C GLU A 97 1.90 2.75 -10.38
N LEU A 98 0.71 2.26 -10.74
CA LEU A 98 0.47 0.84 -11.00
C LEU A 98 1.05 0.39 -12.33
N ARG A 99 1.10 1.28 -13.33
CA ARG A 99 1.80 0.99 -14.60
C ARG A 99 3.30 0.78 -14.35
N GLU A 100 3.94 1.69 -13.62
CA GLU A 100 5.36 1.57 -13.27
C GLU A 100 5.64 0.31 -12.45
N GLU A 101 4.70 -0.07 -11.57
CA GLU A 101 4.77 -1.34 -10.85
C GLU A 101 4.63 -2.55 -11.78
N LEU A 102 3.67 -2.52 -12.69
CA LEU A 102 3.45 -3.56 -13.68
C LEU A 102 4.71 -3.77 -14.55
N GLU A 103 5.29 -2.71 -15.09
CA GLU A 103 6.49 -2.76 -15.93
C GLU A 103 7.72 -3.28 -15.18
N ARG A 104 7.86 -2.91 -13.90
CA ARG A 104 8.96 -3.36 -13.04
C ARG A 104 8.83 -4.84 -12.68
N LEU A 105 7.61 -5.33 -12.44
CA LEU A 105 7.38 -6.70 -11.99
C LEU A 105 7.20 -7.68 -13.15
N LEU A 106 6.61 -7.26 -14.26
CA LEU A 106 6.37 -8.06 -15.46
C LEU A 106 7.21 -7.54 -16.63
N PRO A 107 8.53 -7.82 -16.64
CA PRO A 107 9.40 -7.40 -17.72
C PRO A 107 8.96 -8.03 -19.05
N SER A 108 9.21 -7.32 -20.14
CA SER A 108 8.96 -7.81 -21.49
C SER A 108 9.71 -9.12 -21.73
N ALA A 109 9.09 -10.03 -22.49
CA ALA A 109 9.72 -11.30 -22.82
C ALA A 109 11.06 -11.09 -23.58
N SER A 110 12.06 -11.91 -23.26
CA SER A 110 13.36 -11.92 -23.93
C SER A 110 13.25 -12.32 -25.41
N SER A 111 14.30 -12.07 -26.19
CA SER A 111 14.36 -12.44 -27.60
C SER A 111 14.31 -13.97 -27.78
N GLY A 112 13.17 -14.47 -28.26
CA GLY A 112 12.94 -15.88 -28.60
C GLY A 112 11.57 -16.39 -28.12
N THR A 113 11.11 -17.50 -28.70
CA THR A 113 9.86 -18.12 -28.27
C THR A 113 10.01 -18.69 -26.87
N LEU A 114 9.11 -18.29 -25.98
CA LEU A 114 9.07 -18.85 -24.63
C LEU A 114 8.69 -20.34 -24.66
N THR A 115 9.27 -21.10 -23.73
CA THR A 115 8.82 -22.46 -23.42
C THR A 115 7.43 -22.41 -22.80
N GLN A 116 6.72 -23.54 -22.85
CA GLN A 116 5.39 -23.64 -22.23
C GLN A 116 5.43 -23.31 -20.72
N SER A 117 6.47 -23.73 -20.02
CA SER A 117 6.66 -23.45 -18.60
C SER A 117 6.84 -21.95 -18.34
N GLU A 118 7.64 -21.26 -19.17
CA GLU A 118 7.83 -19.81 -19.06
C GLU A 118 6.53 -19.04 -19.31
N ILE A 119 5.73 -19.44 -20.31
CA ILE A 119 4.41 -18.84 -20.58
C ILE A 119 3.48 -19.01 -19.37
N ARG A 120 3.44 -20.21 -18.77
CA ARG A 120 2.63 -20.47 -17.58
C ARG A 120 3.06 -19.60 -16.40
N ILE A 121 4.36 -19.40 -16.20
CA ILE A 121 4.90 -18.53 -15.14
C ILE A 121 4.50 -17.07 -15.40
N ALA A 122 4.73 -16.55 -16.61
CA ALA A 122 4.41 -15.18 -16.99
C ALA A 122 2.91 -14.88 -16.83
N GLN A 123 2.04 -15.77 -17.30
CA GLN A 123 0.59 -15.60 -17.12
C GLN A 123 0.15 -15.77 -15.66
N SER A 124 0.74 -16.69 -14.90
CA SER A 124 0.42 -16.84 -13.47
C SER A 124 0.82 -15.58 -12.68
N GLN A 125 1.95 -14.97 -13.02
CA GLN A 125 2.39 -13.71 -12.42
C GLN A 125 1.41 -12.58 -12.72
N LEU A 126 0.98 -12.45 -13.98
CA LEU A 126 0.00 -11.44 -14.37
C LEU A 126 -1.32 -11.62 -13.63
N VAL A 127 -1.87 -12.84 -13.61
CA VAL A 127 -3.11 -13.16 -12.91
C VAL A 127 -2.99 -12.86 -11.41
N GLY A 128 -1.90 -13.27 -10.77
CA GLY A 128 -1.67 -13.01 -9.34
C GLY A 128 -1.54 -11.52 -9.01
N TRP A 129 -0.86 -10.76 -9.86
CA TRP A 129 -0.76 -9.30 -9.69
C TRP A 129 -2.15 -8.63 -9.80
N LEU A 130 -2.93 -9.02 -10.82
CA LEU A 130 -4.30 -8.53 -11.01
C LEU A 130 -5.21 -8.86 -9.82
N GLU A 131 -5.16 -10.09 -9.32
CA GLU A 131 -5.89 -10.51 -8.12
C GLU A 131 -5.50 -9.65 -6.90
N GLY A 132 -4.21 -9.36 -6.73
CA GLY A 132 -3.70 -8.48 -5.68
C GLY A 132 -4.25 -7.05 -5.76
N VAL A 133 -4.27 -6.46 -6.96
CA VAL A 133 -4.84 -5.12 -7.20
C VAL A 133 -6.33 -5.08 -6.83
N PHE A 134 -7.12 -6.07 -7.29
CA PHE A 134 -8.55 -6.13 -6.94
C PHE A 134 -8.78 -6.35 -5.44
N GLN A 135 -7.93 -7.15 -4.80
CA GLN A 135 -8.02 -7.37 -3.36
C GLN A 135 -7.69 -6.09 -2.56
N GLY A 136 -6.67 -5.33 -2.97
CA GLY A 136 -6.32 -4.04 -2.36
C GLY A 136 -7.48 -3.06 -2.38
N ILE A 137 -8.12 -2.89 -3.54
CA ILE A 137 -9.30 -2.03 -3.73
C ILE A 137 -10.46 -2.47 -2.83
N ARG A 138 -10.77 -3.78 -2.77
CA ARG A 138 -11.86 -4.31 -1.93
C ARG A 138 -11.61 -4.11 -0.43
N VAL A 139 -10.37 -4.30 0.01
CA VAL A 139 -9.97 -4.04 1.40
C VAL A 139 -10.12 -2.56 1.73
N GLY A 140 -9.65 -1.67 0.84
CA GLY A 140 -9.81 -0.23 0.99
C GLY A 140 -11.28 0.18 1.15
N LEU A 141 -12.15 -0.28 0.24
CA LEU A 141 -13.58 0.02 0.31
C LEU A 141 -14.25 -0.50 1.60
N THR A 142 -13.89 -1.71 2.03
CA THR A 142 -14.43 -2.31 3.27
C THR A 142 -14.08 -1.45 4.49
N LEU A 143 -12.86 -0.91 4.53
CA LEU A 143 -12.41 -0.01 5.60
C LEU A 143 -13.19 1.33 5.59
N GLN A 144 -13.54 1.85 4.43
CA GLN A 144 -14.38 3.05 4.31
C GLN A 144 -15.81 2.81 4.80
N GLN A 145 -16.41 1.66 4.48
CA GLN A 145 -17.76 1.30 4.88
C GLN A 145 -17.92 0.96 6.38
N SER A 146 -16.83 0.53 7.04
CA SER A 146 -16.84 0.13 8.45
C SER A 146 -16.73 1.32 9.43
N ARG A 147 -16.68 2.55 8.92
CA ARG A 147 -16.64 3.74 9.78
C ARG A 147 -18.02 4.00 10.36
N PRO A 148 -18.20 3.94 11.70
CA PRO A 148 -19.43 4.41 12.30
C PRO A 148 -19.57 5.90 11.98
N ASP A 149 -20.74 6.29 11.45
CA ASP A 149 -21.21 7.68 11.52
C ASP A 149 -21.16 8.07 13.00
N LEU A 150 -20.10 8.76 13.43
CA LEU A 150 -20.06 9.30 14.78
C LEU A 150 -21.07 10.46 14.77
N PRO A 151 -22.22 10.35 15.46
CA PRO A 151 -23.13 11.48 15.57
C PRO A 151 -22.36 12.62 16.22
N GLY A 152 -22.34 13.76 15.52
CA GLY A 152 -21.52 14.91 15.83
C GLY A 152 -21.53 15.24 17.32
N ALA A 153 -20.33 15.51 17.84
CA ALA A 153 -20.16 16.15 19.14
C ALA A 153 -21.12 17.34 19.20
N ARG A 154 -22.23 17.21 19.97
CA ARG A 154 -23.03 18.36 20.35
C ARG A 154 -22.07 19.34 20.99
N PRO A 155 -21.97 20.60 20.51
CA PRO A 155 -21.11 21.57 21.14
C PRO A 155 -21.51 21.66 22.62
N PRO A 156 -20.55 21.76 23.55
CA PRO A 156 -20.89 22.02 24.95
C PRO A 156 -21.65 23.34 24.99
N THR A 157 -22.93 23.29 25.34
CA THR A 157 -23.68 24.47 25.77
C THR A 157 -23.06 24.93 27.09
N GLY A 158 -22.02 25.75 26.97
CA GLY A 158 -21.35 26.41 28.08
C GLY A 158 -21.33 27.92 27.86
N GLY A 159 -22.03 28.65 28.72
CA GLY A 159 -21.97 30.12 28.75
C GLY A 159 -22.97 30.74 29.74
N PRO A 160 -22.52 31.22 30.92
CA PRO A 160 -23.36 31.66 32.04
C PRO A 160 -23.80 33.13 31.92
N GLY A 161 -24.98 33.47 32.43
CA GLY A 161 -25.42 34.88 32.47
C GLY A 161 -26.70 35.11 33.25
N SER A 162 -26.54 35.63 34.47
CA SER A 162 -27.39 36.57 35.22
C SER A 162 -28.91 36.42 35.25
N GLY A 163 -29.46 36.42 36.47
CA GLY A 163 -30.85 36.77 36.74
C GLY A 163 -31.22 38.19 36.28
N PRO A 164 -32.50 38.57 36.41
CA PRO A 164 -32.85 39.29 37.64
C PRO A 164 -34.19 38.88 38.25
N TYR A 165 -34.33 39.25 39.52
CA TYR A 165 -35.55 39.43 40.31
C TYR A 165 -36.83 39.58 39.49
N LEU A 166 -37.85 38.78 39.82
CA LEU A 166 -39.22 39.21 40.15
C LEU A 166 -39.88 38.16 41.05
#